data_AF-A0A7W0M7C3-F1
#
_entry.id   AF-A0A7W0M7C3-F1
#
_cell.length_a   1.000
_cell.length_b   1.000
_cell.length_c   1.000
_cell.angle_alpha   90.00
_cell.angle_beta   90.00
_cell.angle_gamma   90.00
#
_symmetry.space_group_name_H-M   'P 1'
#
loop_
_entity.id
_entity.type
_entity.pdbx_description
1 polymer ?
#
loop_
_entity_poly.entity_id
_entity_poly.type
_entity_poly.pdbx_seq_one_letter_code
_entity_poly.pdbx_strand_id
1 'polypeptide(L)'
;MKGTIVVAKELSACATFSVLVHEFAHELLHHGHNQRQRPSSTVVETEAEAVAYVVCRALELETTQQSVDYIHLYQGNAEVLAKSLNVIQHTAAQILEELTASATDRSDSRHAA
;
A
#
# COMPACT_ATOMS: atom_id res chain seq x y z
N MET A 1 7.16 18.41 -0.35
CA MET A 1 8.34 17.56 -0.63
C MET A 1 7.82 16.33 -1.34
N LYS A 2 8.37 15.98 -2.51
CA LYS A 2 7.96 14.77 -3.26
C LYS A 2 8.95 13.65 -2.90
N GLY A 3 8.47 12.42 -2.70
CA GLY A 3 9.34 11.27 -2.42
C GLY A 3 10.03 11.30 -1.05
N THR A 4 9.49 12.05 -0.07
CA THR A 4 9.96 12.00 1.33
C THR A 4 8.84 11.47 2.19
N ILE A 5 9.02 10.28 2.77
CA ILE A 5 8.09 9.68 3.72
C ILE A 5 8.55 10.01 5.13
N VAL A 6 7.65 10.50 5.98
CA VAL A 6 7.94 10.87 7.38
C VAL A 6 7.09 10.01 8.29
N VAL A 7 7.73 9.34 9.25
CA VAL A 7 7.06 8.43 10.19
C VAL A 7 7.37 8.83 11.62
N ALA A 8 6.37 8.72 12.51
CA ALA A 8 6.54 8.99 13.93
C ALA A 8 7.45 7.96 14.60
N LYS A 9 8.33 8.41 15.51
CA LYS A 9 9.34 7.55 16.16
C LYS A 9 8.78 6.54 17.16
N GLU A 10 7.60 6.79 17.70
CA GLU A 10 7.01 6.00 18.81
C GLU A 10 6.10 4.86 18.33
N LEU A 11 6.16 4.49 17.05
CA LEU A 11 5.36 3.41 16.49
C LEU A 11 6.03 2.05 16.69
N SER A 12 5.22 1.00 16.89
CA SER A 12 5.72 -0.37 16.82
C SER A 12 6.29 -0.67 15.42
N ALA A 13 7.10 -1.72 15.29
CA ALA A 13 7.64 -2.11 13.98
C ALA A 13 6.53 -2.39 12.95
N CYS A 14 5.46 -3.10 13.36
CA CYS A 14 4.32 -3.39 12.48
C CYS A 14 3.56 -2.12 12.09
N ALA A 15 3.31 -1.21 13.04
CA ALA A 15 2.64 0.06 12.75
C ALA A 15 3.49 0.95 11.84
N THR A 16 4.80 1.01 12.09
CA THR A 16 5.77 1.73 11.25
C THR A 16 5.76 1.19 9.82
N PHE A 17 5.79 -0.13 9.67
CA PHE A 17 5.75 -0.78 8.35
C PHE A 17 4.45 -0.48 7.62
N SER A 18 3.30 -0.59 8.30
CA SER A 18 1.99 -0.25 7.74
C SER A 18 1.94 1.19 7.20
N VAL A 19 2.42 2.16 7.98
CA VAL A 19 2.50 3.57 7.55
C VAL A 19 3.44 3.72 6.35
N LEU A 20 4.60 3.06 6.35
CA LEU A 20 5.53 3.13 5.22
C LEU A 20 4.90 2.57 3.94
N VAL A 21 4.18 1.46 4.02
CA VAL A 21 3.48 0.90 2.85
C VAL A 21 2.35 1.81 2.38
N HIS A 22 1.60 2.44 3.29
CA HIS A 22 0.56 3.43 2.95
C HIS A 22 1.14 4.61 2.17
N GLU A 23 2.18 5.24 2.71
CA GLU A 23 2.82 6.40 2.08
C GLU A 23 3.54 6.01 0.78
N PHE A 24 4.08 4.79 0.70
CA PHE A 24 4.67 4.28 -0.54
C PHE A 24 3.61 3.98 -1.60
N ALA A 25 2.45 3.44 -1.21
CA ALA A 25 1.32 3.22 -2.10
C ALA A 25 0.82 4.55 -2.67
N HIS A 26 0.79 5.63 -1.89
CA HIS A 26 0.50 6.98 -2.39
C HIS A 26 1.43 7.41 -3.52
N GLU A 27 2.73 7.17 -3.37
CA GLU A 27 3.71 7.49 -4.42
C GLU A 27 3.61 6.53 -5.62
N LEU A 28 3.22 5.27 -5.45
CA LEU A 28 3.04 4.36 -6.61
C LEU A 28 1.76 4.67 -7.40
N LEU A 29 0.66 4.89 -6.70
CA LEU A 29 -0.68 5.04 -7.27
C LEU A 29 -0.95 6.44 -7.82
N HIS A 30 -0.49 7.45 -7.08
CA HIS A 30 -0.96 8.82 -7.25
C HIS A 30 0.13 9.81 -7.66
N HIS A 31 1.34 9.32 -7.93
CA HIS A 31 2.41 10.14 -8.49
C HIS A 31 2.11 10.58 -9.93
N GLY A 32 2.39 11.84 -10.24
CA GLY A 32 2.34 12.36 -11.61
C GLY A 32 0.94 12.62 -12.20
N HIS A 33 -0.15 12.38 -11.47
CA HIS A 33 -1.48 12.73 -11.97
C HIS A 33 -1.65 14.24 -12.12
N ASN A 34 -2.09 14.66 -13.30
CA ASN A 34 -2.60 16.02 -13.51
C ASN A 34 -3.81 16.23 -12.58
N GLN A 35 -3.90 17.38 -11.89
CA GLN A 35 -4.99 17.66 -10.93
C GLN A 35 -6.41 17.40 -11.46
N ARG A 36 -6.61 17.48 -12.79
CA ARG A 36 -7.90 17.23 -13.46
C ARG A 36 -8.31 15.76 -13.57
N GLN A 37 -7.38 14.82 -13.38
CA GLN A 37 -7.62 13.38 -13.48
C GLN A 37 -7.44 12.65 -12.14
N ARG A 38 -7.11 13.39 -11.08
CA ARG A 38 -6.87 12.82 -9.76
C ARG A 38 -8.21 12.36 -9.15
N PRO A 39 -8.28 11.13 -8.61
CA PRO A 39 -9.44 10.69 -7.85
C PRO A 39 -9.72 11.61 -6.65
N SER A 40 -10.90 11.49 -6.05
CA SER A 40 -11.20 12.24 -4.82
C SER A 40 -10.21 11.85 -3.71
N SER A 41 -9.97 12.77 -2.77
CA SER A 41 -9.08 12.49 -1.63
C SER A 41 -9.49 11.23 -0.88
N THR A 42 -10.80 10.99 -0.75
CA THR A 42 -11.31 9.76 -0.10
C THR A 42 -10.89 8.51 -0.86
N VAL A 43 -11.01 8.49 -2.20
CA VAL A 43 -10.57 7.34 -2.99
C VAL A 43 -9.07 7.13 -2.87
N VAL A 44 -8.30 8.22 -2.99
CA VAL A 44 -6.84 8.20 -2.85
C VAL A 44 -6.40 7.60 -1.52
N GLU A 45 -6.96 8.06 -0.40
CA GLU A 45 -6.63 7.51 0.92
C GLU A 45 -7.12 6.06 1.07
N THR A 46 -8.34 5.75 0.63
CA THR A 46 -8.89 4.39 0.76
C THR A 46 -8.12 3.37 -0.09
N GLU A 47 -7.64 3.75 -1.28
CA GLU A 47 -6.80 2.88 -2.11
C GLU A 47 -5.44 2.63 -1.46
N ALA A 48 -4.77 3.66 -0.94
CA ALA A 48 -3.49 3.51 -0.25
C ALA A 48 -3.62 2.67 1.04
N GLU A 49 -4.66 2.91 1.83
CA GLU A 49 -4.97 2.18 3.06
C GLU A 49 -5.29 0.71 2.75
N ALA A 50 -6.03 0.44 1.67
CA ALA A 50 -6.29 -0.91 1.18
C ALA A 50 -5.02 -1.66 0.80
N VAL A 51 -4.09 -1.01 0.09
CA VAL A 51 -2.80 -1.61 -0.27
C VAL A 51 -2.01 -1.95 1.00
N ALA A 52 -1.90 -1.02 1.94
CA ALA A 52 -1.19 -1.24 3.20
C ALA A 52 -1.78 -2.41 4.00
N TYR A 53 -3.11 -2.48 4.07
CA TYR A 53 -3.82 -3.59 4.71
C TYR A 53 -3.49 -4.93 4.05
N VAL A 54 -3.65 -5.05 2.72
CA VAL A 54 -3.41 -6.31 2.00
C VAL A 54 -1.97 -6.78 2.19
N VAL A 55 -0.98 -5.88 2.06
CA VAL A 55 0.44 -6.22 2.24
C VAL A 55 0.73 -6.68 3.67
N CYS A 56 0.25 -5.96 4.69
CA CYS A 56 0.46 -6.34 6.08
C CYS A 56 -0.20 -7.68 6.41
N ARG A 57 -1.42 -7.93 5.91
CA ARG A 57 -2.12 -9.20 6.09
C ARG A 57 -1.39 -10.37 5.41
N ALA A 58 -0.85 -10.17 4.21
CA ALA A 58 -0.08 -11.19 3.50
C ALA A 58 1.22 -11.58 4.23
N LEU A 59 1.78 -10.65 5.01
CA LEU A 59 2.96 -10.87 5.85
C LEU A 59 2.62 -11.26 7.30
N GLU A 60 1.34 -11.52 7.60
CA GLU A 60 0.84 -11.88 8.93
C GLU A 60 1.19 -10.85 10.03
N LEU A 61 1.32 -9.57 9.65
CA LEU A 61 1.62 -8.49 10.57
C LEU A 61 0.35 -8.01 11.27
N GLU A 62 0.34 -8.12 12.60
CA GLU A 62 -0.68 -7.52 13.46
C GLU A 62 -0.51 -5.99 13.44
N THR A 63 -1.44 -5.31 12.78
CA THR A 63 -1.52 -3.84 12.74
C THR A 63 -2.83 -3.38 13.36
N THR A 64 -2.91 -2.11 13.76
CA THR A 64 -4.11 -1.53 14.38
C THR A 64 -5.30 -1.45 13.43
N GLN A 65 -5.10 -1.58 12.11
CA GLN A 65 -6.16 -1.51 11.12
C GLN A 65 -6.63 -2.91 10.74
N GLN A 66 -7.76 -3.31 11.33
CA GLN A 66 -8.34 -4.64 11.13
C GLN A 66 -9.16 -4.77 9.84
N SER A 67 -9.56 -3.66 9.22
CA SER A 67 -10.37 -3.63 7.99
C SER A 67 -10.27 -2.28 7.28
N VAL A 68 -10.62 -2.25 6.00
CA VAL A 68 -10.64 -1.04 5.16
C VAL A 68 -12.07 -0.79 4.68
N ASP A 69 -12.51 0.47 4.73
CA ASP A 69 -13.89 0.87 4.37
C ASP A 69 -14.06 1.02 2.84
N TYR A 70 -13.98 -0.11 2.12
CA TYR A 70 -14.10 -0.16 0.65
C TYR A 70 -15.41 0.41 0.08
N ILE A 71 -16.45 0.58 0.90
CA ILE A 71 -17.70 1.22 0.48
C ILE A 71 -17.47 2.63 -0.06
N HIS A 72 -16.43 3.33 0.42
CA HIS A 72 -16.07 4.66 -0.07
C HIS A 72 -15.59 4.66 -1.53
N LEU A 73 -15.09 3.53 -2.03
CA LEU A 73 -14.68 3.37 -3.43
C LEU A 73 -15.87 3.15 -4.38
N TYR A 74 -17.03 2.76 -3.85
CA TYR A 74 -18.19 2.47 -4.67
C TYR A 74 -18.73 3.71 -5.38
N GLN A 75 -18.88 4.84 -4.67
CA GLN A 75 -19.38 6.10 -5.23
C GLN A 75 -20.67 5.97 -6.07
N GLY A 76 -21.47 4.92 -5.86
CA GLY A 76 -22.66 4.63 -6.68
C GLY A 76 -22.37 4.03 -8.06
N ASN A 77 -21.12 3.67 -8.37
CA ASN A 77 -20.67 3.15 -9.65
C ASN A 77 -19.77 1.90 -9.47
N ALA A 78 -20.28 0.74 -9.85
CA ALA A 78 -19.57 -0.53 -9.76
C ALA A 78 -18.30 -0.58 -10.63
N GLU A 79 -18.24 0.14 -11.75
CA GLU A 79 -17.04 0.20 -12.60
C GLU A 79 -15.90 0.95 -11.92
N VAL A 80 -16.22 2.03 -11.18
CA VAL A 80 -15.24 2.79 -10.39
C VAL A 80 -14.70 1.93 -9.26
N LEU A 81 -15.57 1.19 -8.56
CA LEU A 81 -15.16 0.22 -7.55
C LEU A 81 -14.22 -0.83 -8.13
N ALA A 82 -14.62 -1.47 -9.25
CA ALA A 82 -13.82 -2.51 -9.88
C ALA A 82 -12.44 -2.01 -10.32
N LYS A 83 -12.37 -0.78 -10.85
CA LYS A 83 -11.11 -0.13 -11.19
C LYS A 83 -10.22 0.08 -9.96
N SER A 84 -10.79 0.57 -8.87
CA SER A 84 -10.05 0.80 -7.62
C SER A 84 -9.51 -0.51 -7.05
N LEU A 85 -10.35 -1.56 -7.01
CA LEU A 85 -9.93 -2.89 -6.55
C LEU A 85 -8.83 -3.51 -7.42
N ASN A 86 -8.90 -3.32 -8.74
CA ASN A 86 -7.86 -3.78 -9.66
C ASN A 86 -6.52 -3.08 -9.36
N VAL A 87 -6.55 -1.76 -9.18
CA VAL A 87 -5.35 -0.96 -8.87
C VAL A 87 -4.75 -1.34 -7.52
N ILE A 88 -5.59 -1.55 -6.49
CA ILE A 88 -5.17 -2.03 -5.17
C ILE A 88 -4.48 -3.39 -5.29
N GLN A 89 -5.10 -4.35 -6.00
CA GLN A 89 -4.55 -5.70 -6.16
C GLN A 89 -3.18 -5.68 -6.83
N HIS A 90 -3.04 -4.98 -7.96
CA HIS A 90 -1.78 -4.93 -8.71
C HIS A 90 -0.67 -4.29 -7.90
N THR A 91 -0.98 -3.21 -7.18
CA THR A 91 0.02 -2.48 -6.39
C THR A 91 0.47 -3.29 -5.18
N ALA A 92 -0.45 -3.94 -4.48
CA ALA A 92 -0.09 -4.83 -3.37
C ALA A 92 0.75 -6.02 -3.85
N ALA A 93 0.39 -6.62 -5.00
CA ALA A 93 1.17 -7.71 -5.60
C ALA A 93 2.60 -7.27 -5.93
N GLN A 94 2.76 -6.11 -6.59
CA GLN A 94 4.07 -5.56 -6.92
C GLN A 94 4.94 -5.35 -5.66
N ILE A 95 4.38 -4.79 -4.58
CA ILE A 95 5.12 -4.58 -3.32
C ILE A 95 5.56 -5.93 -2.72
N LEU A 96 4.66 -6.92 -2.69
CA LEU A 96 4.96 -8.24 -2.13
C LEU A 96 6.01 -9.01 -2.95
N GLU A 97 5.93 -8.94 -4.28
CA GLU A 97 6.91 -9.55 -5.18
C GLU A 97 8.32 -8.98 -4.92
N GLU A 98 8.46 -7.66 -4.83
CA GLU A 98 9.76 -7.02 -4.57
C GLU A 98 10.31 -7.35 -3.18
N LEU A 99 9.45 -7.39 -2.16
CA LEU A 99 9.84 -7.77 -0.80
C LEU A 99 10.30 -9.24 -0.72
N THR A 100 9.61 -10.14 -1.41
CA THR A 100 9.91 -11.58 -1.40
C THR A 100 11.14 -11.91 -2.25
N ALA A 101 11.30 -11.28 -3.41
CA ALA A 101 12.52 -11.39 -4.22
C ALA A 101 13.76 -10.92 -3.44
N SER A 102 13.65 -9.78 -2.75
CA SER A 102 14.72 -9.25 -1.90
C SER A 102 15.06 -10.13 -0.69
N ALA A 103 14.12 -10.94 -0.21
CA ALA A 103 14.36 -11.88 0.89
C ALA A 103 15.15 -13.11 0.41
N THR A 104 14.81 -13.64 -0.77
CA THR A 104 15.48 -14.79 -1.40
C THR A 104 16.96 -14.48 -1.72
N ASP A 105 17.26 -13.29 -2.26
CA ASP A 105 18.64 -12.89 -2.57
C ASP A 105 19.53 -12.82 -1.30
N ARG A 106 18.96 -12.41 -0.16
CA ARG A 106 19.66 -12.37 1.13
C ARG A 106 19.85 -13.74 1.78
N SER A 107 18.95 -14.69 1.54
CA SER A 107 19.12 -16.06 2.05
C SER A 107 20.22 -16.82 1.30
N ASP A 108 20.33 -16.60 -0.01
CA ASP A 108 21.33 -17.26 -0.85
C ASP A 108 22.74 -16.72 -0.57
N SER A 109 22.87 -15.42 -0.33
CA SER A 109 24.14 -14.78 0.04
C SER A 109 24.60 -15.09 1.49
N ARG A 110 23.70 -15.50 2.39
CA ARG A 110 24.05 -15.93 3.76
C ARG A 110 24.51 -17.39 3.87
N HIS A 111 24.19 -18.25 2.90
CA HIS A 111 24.65 -19.65 2.87
C HIS A 111 25.96 -19.84 2.09
N ALA A 112 26.44 -18.79 1.39
CA ALA A 112 27.67 -18.81 0.60
C ALA A 112 28.90 -18.25 1.34
N ALA A 113 28.80 -17.96 2.65
CA ALA A 113 29.88 -17.46 3.51
C ALA A 113 30.08 -18.35 4.73
#